data_AF-A0AA38LY25-F1
#
_entry.id   AF-A0AA38LY25-F1
#
_cell.length_a   1.000
_cell.length_b   1.000
_cell.length_c   1.000
_cell.angle_alpha   90.00
_cell.angle_beta   90.00
_cell.angle_gamma   90.00
#
_symmetry.space_group_name_H-M   'P 1'
#
loop_
_entity.id
_entity.type
_entity.pdbx_description
1 polymer ?
#
loop_
_entity_poly.entity_id
_entity_poly.type
_entity_poly.pdbx_seq_one_letter_code
_entity_poly.pdbx_strand_id
1 'polypeptide(L)'
;MVKTLMEQSHLSPLPLHASPIYWWFDHALRLYPLPDTVKSTFSRNAPPQTQVLAQLILGDQYAHFTVEYEGVSCFNPGSFLSSGFHFMVYWLAARKPELRYQGCSPSTRSVPYIKPYAAE
;
A
#
# COMPACT_ATOMS: atom_id res chain seq x y z
N MET A 1 3.43 -12.10 0.00
CA MET A 1 2.30 -11.49 -0.71
C MET A 1 2.75 -10.49 -1.78
N VAL A 2 3.57 -9.47 -1.47
CA VAL A 2 4.04 -8.50 -2.48
C VAL A 2 4.75 -9.17 -3.66
N LYS A 3 5.72 -10.06 -3.36
CA LYS A 3 6.45 -10.83 -4.38
C LYS A 3 5.52 -11.61 -5.33
N THR A 4 4.53 -12.32 -4.79
CA THR A 4 3.59 -13.10 -5.59
C THR A 4 2.72 -12.21 -6.49
N LEU A 5 2.31 -11.03 -6.03
CA LEU A 5 1.55 -10.08 -6.87
C LEU A 5 2.40 -9.51 -8.01
N MET A 6 3.68 -9.22 -7.74
CA MET A 6 4.64 -8.75 -8.74
C MET A 6 4.94 -9.83 -9.78
N GLU A 7 5.19 -11.07 -9.34
CA GLU A 7 5.51 -12.20 -10.23
C GLU A 7 4.30 -12.66 -11.07
N GLN A 8 3.09 -12.64 -10.50
CA GLN A 8 1.88 -13.03 -11.22
C GLN A 8 1.32 -11.89 -12.08
N SER A 9 1.72 -10.64 -11.83
CA SER A 9 1.22 -9.44 -12.51
C SER A 9 -0.32 -9.33 -12.54
N HIS A 10 -0.98 -9.87 -11.53
CA HIS A 10 -2.45 -9.90 -11.39
C HIS A 10 -2.82 -9.69 -9.92
N LEU A 11 -3.83 -8.87 -9.63
CA LEU A 11 -4.26 -8.58 -8.26
C LEU A 11 -4.95 -9.77 -7.58
N SER A 12 -5.61 -10.62 -8.38
CA SER A 12 -6.33 -11.82 -7.93
C SER A 12 -5.86 -13.08 -8.68
N PRO A 13 -4.65 -13.61 -8.42
CA PRO A 13 -4.16 -14.85 -9.03
C PRO A 13 -4.76 -16.09 -8.35
N LEU A 14 -6.07 -16.07 -8.11
CA LEU A 14 -6.81 -17.09 -7.39
C LEU A 14 -7.92 -17.67 -8.29
N PRO A 15 -8.32 -18.92 -8.09
CA PRO A 15 -9.44 -19.50 -8.83
C PRO A 15 -10.74 -18.70 -8.63
N LEU A 16 -11.60 -18.69 -9.65
CA LEU A 16 -12.89 -17.95 -9.64
C LEU A 16 -13.83 -18.33 -8.48
N HIS A 17 -13.72 -19.55 -7.95
CA HIS A 17 -14.52 -19.99 -6.80
C HIS A 17 -14.09 -19.32 -5.48
N ALA A 18 -12.85 -18.86 -5.39
CA ALA A 18 -12.29 -18.18 -4.22
C ALA A 18 -12.28 -16.65 -4.38
N SER A 19 -12.05 -16.16 -5.60
CA SER A 19 -12.11 -14.74 -5.95
C SER A 19 -12.90 -14.58 -7.25
N PRO A 20 -14.22 -14.31 -7.18
CA PRO A 20 -15.04 -14.13 -8.37
C PRO A 20 -14.66 -12.83 -9.07
N ILE A 21 -14.31 -12.93 -10.35
CA ILE A 21 -13.92 -11.80 -11.20
C ILE A 21 -14.95 -11.67 -12.31
N TYR A 22 -15.41 -10.44 -12.57
CA TYR A 22 -16.25 -10.18 -13.73
C TYR A 22 -15.40 -10.23 -15.00
N TRP A 23 -15.73 -11.14 -15.92
CA TRP A 23 -14.88 -11.43 -17.07
C TRP A 23 -14.54 -10.21 -17.94
N TRP A 24 -15.49 -9.29 -18.11
CA TRP A 24 -15.25 -8.07 -18.88
C TRP A 24 -14.26 -7.11 -18.21
N PHE A 25 -14.09 -7.16 -16.89
CA PHE A 25 -13.21 -6.29 -16.12
C PHE A 25 -11.94 -6.99 -15.62
N ASP A 26 -11.63 -8.20 -16.12
CA ASP A 26 -10.38 -8.91 -15.80
C ASP A 26 -9.13 -8.06 -16.11
N HIS A 27 -9.18 -7.31 -17.21
CA HIS A 27 -8.09 -6.43 -17.64
C HIS A 27 -7.76 -5.33 -16.62
N ALA A 28 -8.71 -4.89 -15.79
CA ALA A 28 -8.49 -3.84 -14.79
C ALA A 28 -7.71 -4.34 -13.56
N LEU A 29 -7.61 -5.66 -13.37
CA LEU A 29 -6.88 -6.29 -12.29
C LEU A 29 -5.45 -6.70 -12.69
N ARG A 30 -5.08 -6.48 -13.96
CA ARG A 30 -3.73 -6.76 -14.48
C ARG A 30 -2.77 -5.64 -14.09
N LEU A 31 -1.62 -6.05 -13.58
CA LEU A 31 -0.50 -5.20 -13.19
C LEU A 31 0.63 -5.27 -14.23
N TYR A 32 0.33 -5.69 -15.47
CA TYR A 32 1.27 -5.72 -16.59
C TYR A 32 0.88 -4.65 -17.63
N PRO A 33 1.80 -3.73 -17.99
CA PRO A 33 3.12 -3.51 -17.41
C PRO A 33 3.03 -3.05 -15.95
N LEU A 34 4.11 -3.25 -15.17
CA LEU A 34 4.18 -2.79 -13.78
C LEU A 34 3.85 -1.29 -13.72
N PRO A 35 3.18 -0.79 -12.65
CA PRO A 35 2.65 0.57 -12.66
C PRO A 35 3.78 1.61 -12.67
N ASP A 36 4.13 2.11 -13.85
CA ASP A 36 5.25 3.00 -14.06
C ASP A 36 5.04 4.38 -13.39
N THR A 37 5.78 4.68 -12.31
CA THR A 37 6.00 6.05 -11.84
C THR A 37 7.36 6.52 -12.38
N VAL A 38 7.35 7.42 -13.34
CA VAL A 38 8.57 7.97 -13.94
C VAL A 38 9.36 8.73 -12.86
N LYS A 39 10.54 8.24 -12.44
CA LYS A 39 11.50 9.05 -11.67
C LYS A 39 12.33 9.88 -12.64
N SER A 40 11.88 11.08 -13.00
CA SER A 40 12.83 12.09 -13.46
C SER A 40 13.53 12.66 -12.21
N THR A 41 14.67 12.08 -11.83
CA THR A 41 15.53 12.75 -10.85
C THR A 41 16.37 13.79 -11.59
N PHE A 42 16.05 15.07 -11.41
CA PHE A 42 16.90 16.15 -11.91
C PHE A 42 18.05 16.37 -10.92
N SER A 43 19.17 15.66 -11.13
CA SER A 43 20.40 15.89 -10.36
C SER A 43 21.33 16.80 -11.15
N ARG A 44 21.78 17.89 -10.55
CA ARG A 44 22.74 18.82 -11.19
C ARG A 44 24.13 18.21 -11.39
N ASN A 45 24.47 17.18 -10.62
CA ASN A 45 25.83 16.60 -10.58
C ASN A 45 25.87 15.11 -10.96
N ALA A 46 24.73 14.51 -11.35
CA ALA A 46 24.66 13.12 -11.79
C ALA A 46 23.80 13.04 -13.05
N PRO A 47 24.08 12.10 -13.98
CA PRO A 47 23.25 11.92 -15.17
C PRO A 47 21.79 11.69 -14.76
N PRO A 48 20.81 12.23 -15.49
CA PRO A 48 19.40 12.01 -15.23
C PRO A 48 19.11 10.51 -15.34
N GLN A 49 19.07 9.81 -14.21
CA GLN A 49 18.61 8.44 -14.17
C GLN A 49 17.10 8.48 -14.15
N THR A 50 16.51 8.34 -15.33
CA THR A 50 15.10 7.99 -15.48
C THR A 50 14.95 6.54 -15.04
N GLN A 51 14.81 6.31 -13.74
CA GLN A 51 14.41 5.01 -13.24
C GLN A 51 12.89 5.00 -13.13
N VAL A 52 12.23 4.04 -13.74
CA VAL A 52 10.81 3.81 -13.47
C VAL A 52 10.72 3.22 -12.06
N LEU A 53 10.13 3.93 -11.08
CA LEU A 53 9.71 3.33 -9.80
C LEU A 53 8.27 2.91 -10.02
N ALA A 54 7.87 1.69 -9.70
CA ALA A 54 6.44 1.43 -9.56
C ALA A 54 6.00 1.63 -8.11
N GLN A 55 4.72 1.95 -7.88
CA GLN A 55 4.17 2.02 -6.53
C GLN A 55 2.87 1.21 -6.43
N LEU A 56 2.80 0.35 -5.42
CA LEU A 56 1.63 -0.51 -5.15
C LEU A 56 1.13 -0.27 -3.73
N ILE A 57 -0.13 0.14 -3.61
CA ILE A 57 -0.79 0.33 -2.31
C ILE A 57 -1.75 -0.84 -2.11
N LEU A 58 -1.50 -1.65 -1.08
CA LEU A 58 -2.33 -2.77 -0.72
C LEU A 58 -3.14 -2.39 0.51
N GLY A 59 -4.42 -2.06 0.35
CA GLY A 59 -5.30 -1.78 1.48
C GLY A 59 -5.92 -3.06 2.02
N ASP A 60 -5.26 -3.73 2.95
CA ASP A 60 -5.80 -4.91 3.63
C ASP A 60 -5.97 -4.67 5.14
N GLN A 61 -6.52 -5.67 5.83
CA GLN A 61 -6.70 -5.64 7.29
C GLN A 61 -5.46 -6.09 8.08
N TYR A 62 -4.42 -6.56 7.40
CA TYR A 62 -3.18 -7.00 8.05
C TYR A 62 -2.41 -5.81 8.61
N ALA A 63 -1.33 -6.13 9.33
CA ALA A 63 -0.42 -5.12 9.86
C ALA A 63 0.19 -4.28 8.73
N HIS A 64 0.42 -3.01 9.03
CA HIS A 64 1.08 -2.10 8.10
C HIS A 64 2.46 -2.62 7.70
N PHE A 65 2.84 -2.41 6.45
CA PHE A 65 4.19 -2.73 5.97
C PHE A 65 4.62 -1.77 4.88
N THR A 66 5.94 -1.67 4.70
CA THR A 66 6.56 -0.99 3.57
C THR A 66 7.69 -1.89 3.09
N VAL A 67 7.62 -2.32 1.83
CA VAL A 67 8.58 -3.24 1.21
C VAL A 67 8.90 -2.71 -0.17
N GLU A 68 10.18 -2.69 -0.52
CA GLU A 68 10.63 -2.43 -1.88
C GLU A 68 10.99 -3.75 -2.56
N TYR A 69 10.48 -3.98 -3.77
CA TYR A 69 10.75 -5.19 -4.55
C TYR A 69 10.97 -4.82 -6.01
N GLU A 70 12.12 -5.17 -6.61
CA GLU A 70 12.43 -4.89 -8.03
C GLU A 70 12.23 -3.40 -8.42
N GLY A 71 12.56 -2.48 -7.51
CA GLY A 71 12.32 -1.04 -7.74
C GLY A 71 10.84 -0.64 -7.70
N VAL A 72 10.00 -1.44 -7.05
CA VAL A 72 8.58 -1.13 -6.78
C VAL A 72 8.41 -0.91 -5.28
N SER A 73 8.00 0.30 -4.89
CA SER A 73 7.67 0.60 -3.49
C SER A 73 6.24 0.13 -3.20
N CYS A 74 6.12 -0.91 -2.40
CA CYS A 74 4.84 -1.48 -1.99
C CYS A 74 4.58 -1.15 -0.53
N PHE A 75 3.39 -0.67 -0.21
CA PHE A 75 3.01 -0.47 1.19
C PHE A 75 1.55 -0.77 1.46
N ASN A 76 1.28 -1.07 2.72
CA ASN A 76 -0.05 -1.32 3.23
C ASN A 76 -0.32 -0.42 4.44
N PRO A 77 -1.37 0.42 4.39
CA PRO A 77 -1.77 1.27 5.52
C PRO A 77 -2.30 0.49 6.71
N GLY A 78 -2.74 -0.75 6.54
CA GLY A 78 -3.40 -1.56 7.56
C GLY A 78 -4.82 -1.10 7.87
N SER A 79 -5.52 -1.86 8.71
CA SER A 79 -6.90 -1.56 9.10
C SER A 79 -6.99 -0.33 10.01
N PHE A 80 -7.60 0.76 9.52
CA PHE A 80 -7.79 2.02 10.26
C PHE A 80 -8.42 1.86 11.66
N LEU A 81 -9.49 1.08 11.80
CA LEU A 81 -10.25 0.96 13.06
C LEU A 81 -9.54 0.08 14.10
N SER A 82 -9.08 -1.10 13.68
CA SER A 82 -8.43 -2.07 14.58
C SER A 82 -7.09 -1.58 15.15
N SER A 83 -6.55 -0.48 14.61
CA SER A 83 -5.16 -0.13 14.80
C SER A 83 -4.93 1.23 15.47
N GLY A 84 -5.99 1.79 16.04
CA GLY A 84 -5.95 3.08 16.72
C GLY A 84 -5.93 4.27 15.78
N PHE A 85 -6.68 4.20 14.67
CA PHE A 85 -6.84 5.31 13.71
C PHE A 85 -5.51 5.71 13.05
N HIS A 86 -4.66 4.73 12.72
CA HIS A 86 -3.47 4.99 11.92
C HIS A 86 -3.75 5.00 10.41
N PHE A 87 -3.05 5.87 9.69
CA PHE A 87 -3.13 6.00 8.24
C PHE A 87 -1.73 6.29 7.69
N MET A 88 -1.48 5.97 6.42
CA MET A 88 -0.21 6.28 5.78
C MET A 88 -0.32 7.53 4.92
N VAL A 89 0.68 8.40 5.04
CA VAL A 89 0.88 9.57 4.19
C VAL A 89 2.03 9.25 3.24
N TYR A 90 1.76 9.29 1.95
CA TYR A 90 2.80 9.16 0.94
C TYR A 90 3.18 10.51 0.36
N TRP A 91 4.43 10.90 0.57
CA TRP A 91 4.98 12.13 0.00
C TRP A 91 5.52 11.85 -1.39
N LEU A 92 4.81 12.26 -2.44
CA LEU A 92 5.23 12.04 -3.85
C LEU A 92 6.64 12.57 -4.15
N ALA A 93 7.01 13.71 -3.57
CA ALA A 93 8.33 14.32 -3.78
C ALA A 93 9.46 13.58 -3.03
N ALA A 94 9.21 13.19 -1.78
CA ALA A 94 10.20 12.47 -0.95
C ALA A 94 10.20 10.96 -1.22
N ARG A 95 9.17 10.45 -1.88
CA ARG A 95 8.91 9.04 -2.20
C ARG A 95 8.97 8.12 -0.99
N LYS A 96 8.61 8.66 0.17
CA LYS A 96 8.64 7.94 1.43
C LYS A 96 7.23 7.88 2.01
N PRO A 97 6.70 6.68 2.23
CA PRO A 97 5.49 6.54 3.03
C PRO A 97 5.83 6.75 4.51
N GLU A 98 4.94 7.44 5.21
CA GLU A 98 5.04 7.72 6.64
C GLU A 98 3.75 7.31 7.33
N LEU A 99 3.84 6.50 8.39
CA LEU A 99 2.71 6.13 9.22
C LEU A 99 2.36 7.31 10.15
N ARG A 100 1.10 7.72 10.14
CA ARG A 100 0.53 8.76 11.00
C ARG A 100 -0.63 8.19 11.80
N TYR A 101 -0.91 8.79 12.95
CA TYR A 101 -2.02 8.39 13.82
C TYR A 101 -2.88 9.61 14.11
N GLN A 102 -4.21 9.42 14.14
CA GLN A 102 -5.15 10.46 14.53
C GLN A 102 -5.30 10.43 16.06
N GLY A 103 -4.29 10.98 16.76
CA GLY A 103 -4.23 11.00 18.22
C GLY A 103 -3.05 11.85 18.69
N CYS A 104 -3.22 12.53 19.82
CA CYS A 104 -2.22 13.44 20.38
C CYS A 104 -0.86 12.74 20.60
N SER A 105 0.22 13.53 20.59
CA SER A 105 1.58 13.13 21.03
C SER A 105 1.55 12.12 22.19
N PRO A 106 2.47 11.13 22.26
CA PRO A 106 2.50 10.09 23.31
C PRO A 106 2.55 10.63 24.76
N SER A 107 2.72 11.94 24.94
CA SER A 107 2.72 12.62 26.24
C SER A 107 1.34 12.92 26.82
N THR A 108 0.21 12.70 26.12
CA THR A 108 -1.09 13.13 26.66
C THR A 108 -2.27 12.23 26.29
N ARG A 109 -2.71 11.48 27.31
CA ARG A 109 -4.06 10.93 27.56
C ARG A 109 -4.50 9.68 26.79
N SER A 110 -4.56 8.59 27.57
CA SER A 110 -5.63 7.56 27.64
C SER A 110 -6.67 7.60 26.52
N VAL A 111 -6.52 6.72 25.54
CA VAL A 111 -7.62 6.34 24.63
C VAL A 111 -8.64 5.55 25.47
N PRO A 112 -9.92 5.97 25.55
CA PRO A 112 -10.93 5.17 26.21
C PRO A 112 -11.20 3.92 25.37
N TYR A 113 -10.99 2.76 25.97
CA TYR A 113 -11.37 1.46 25.43
C TYR A 113 -12.90 1.43 25.23
N ILE A 114 -13.36 1.53 23.99
CA ILE A 114 -14.76 1.31 23.64
C ILE A 114 -14.94 -0.21 23.50
N LYS A 115 -15.66 -0.82 24.44
CA LYS A 115 -16.05 -2.24 24.33
C LYS A 115 -16.84 -2.43 23.03
N PRO A 116 -16.51 -3.41 22.17
CA PRO A 116 -17.43 -3.80 21.10
C PRO A 116 -18.70 -4.33 21.75
N TYR A 117 -19.85 -3.88 21.26
CA TYR A 117 -21.17 -4.28 21.68
C TYR A 117 -21.25 -5.82 21.74
N ALA A 118 -21.66 -6.34 22.91
CA ALA A 118 -22.09 -7.72 23.04
C ALA A 118 -23.31 -7.92 22.12
N ALA A 119 -23.20 -8.85 21.18
CA ALA A 119 -24.36 -9.47 20.56
C ALA A 119 -25.09 -10.27 21.65
N GLU A 120 -26.43 -10.21 21.61
CA GLU A 120 -27.38 -10.82 22.56
C GLU A 120 -27.10 -12.29 22.92
#